data_AF-X1VKN9-F1
#
_entry.id   AF-X1VKN9-F1
#
_cell.length_a   1.000
_cell.length_b   1.000
_cell.length_c   1.000
_cell.angle_alpha   90.00
_cell.angle_beta   90.00
_cell.angle_gamma   90.00
#
_symmetry.space_group_name_H-M   'P 1'
#
loop_
_entity.id
_entity.type
_entity.pdbx_description
1 polymer ?
#
loop_
_entity_poly.entity_id
_entity_poly.type
_entity_poly.pdbx_seq_one_letter_code
_entity_poly.pdbx_strand_id
1 'polypeptide(L)'
;MLIPQVQVGNVLYPLVEGQPLPIAVGETLRVFYSFNYRMPNAADVRIWASLYKYTLGILNRKENAQTKQTVTLEKALDWKDYSGEIDIPVGDIDPGIYGLICELPGYDVEDSIDDCLEVAAAPGIMDMIGPLLVIGLMAVMVSMMTPMMEEGVS
;
A
#
# COMPACT_ATOMS: atom_id res chain seq x y z
N MET A 1 -17.12 11.07 6.56
CA MET A 1 -16.82 9.82 5.84
C MET A 1 -16.14 8.89 6.81
N LEU A 2 -16.16 7.58 6.59
CA LEU A 2 -15.48 6.61 7.46
C LEU A 2 -14.79 5.54 6.63
N ILE A 3 -13.53 5.24 6.94
CA ILE A 3 -12.72 4.15 6.37
C ILE A 3 -12.50 3.06 7.45
N PRO A 4 -13.38 2.06 7.58
CA PRO A 4 -13.23 1.06 8.63
C PRO A 4 -12.09 0.06 8.41
N GLN A 5 -11.78 -0.28 7.16
CA GLN A 5 -10.91 -1.41 6.84
C GLN A 5 -10.45 -1.39 5.37
N VAL A 6 -9.40 -2.17 5.09
CA VAL A 6 -8.91 -2.44 3.73
C VAL A 6 -8.82 -3.94 3.46
N GLN A 7 -9.02 -4.33 2.21
CA GLN A 7 -8.65 -5.67 1.72
C GLN A 7 -7.30 -5.62 1.03
N VAL A 8 -6.43 -6.59 1.33
CA VAL A 8 -5.22 -6.88 0.57
C VAL A 8 -5.27 -8.35 0.14
N GLY A 9 -5.26 -8.59 -1.17
CA GLY A 9 -5.57 -9.91 -1.72
C GLY A 9 -6.97 -10.37 -1.29
N ASN A 10 -7.05 -11.45 -0.49
CA ASN A 10 -8.30 -12.03 0.00
C ASN A 10 -8.53 -11.82 1.51
N VAL A 11 -7.72 -10.98 2.17
CA VAL A 11 -7.77 -10.78 3.62
C VAL A 11 -8.22 -9.34 3.93
N LEU A 12 -9.17 -9.21 4.86
CA LEU A 12 -9.64 -7.93 5.38
C LEU A 12 -8.85 -7.56 6.64
N TYR A 13 -8.33 -6.34 6.66
CA TYR A 13 -7.56 -5.80 7.77
C TYR A 13 -8.25 -4.55 8.32
N PRO A 14 -8.57 -4.50 9.62
CA PRO A 14 -8.92 -3.24 10.26
C PRO A 14 -7.71 -2.33 10.24
N LEU A 15 -7.91 -1.07 9.87
CA LEU A 15 -6.84 -0.07 9.90
C LEU A 15 -6.83 0.62 11.26
N VAL A 16 -5.64 0.77 11.82
CA VAL A 16 -5.41 1.45 13.10
C VAL A 16 -4.23 2.38 12.93
N GLU A 17 -4.39 3.63 13.37
CA GLU A 17 -3.33 4.63 13.35
C GLU A 17 -2.09 4.15 14.10
N GLY A 18 -0.91 4.30 13.50
CA GLY A 18 0.37 3.90 14.08
C GLY A 18 0.61 2.38 14.17
N GLN A 19 -0.28 1.55 13.62
CA GLN A 19 -0.08 0.11 13.47
C GLN A 19 -0.02 -0.24 11.97
N PRO A 20 1.12 0.01 11.31
CA PRO A 20 1.18 -0.09 9.87
C PRO A 20 1.00 -1.53 9.38
N LEU A 21 0.08 -1.72 8.45
CA LEU A 21 -0.09 -2.97 7.71
C LEU A 21 0.98 -3.05 6.61
N PRO A 22 1.80 -4.12 6.56
CA PRO A 22 2.75 -4.31 5.48
C PRO A 22 2.03 -4.54 4.15
N ILE A 23 2.42 -3.79 3.13
CA ILE A 23 1.95 -3.90 1.75
C ILE A 23 3.13 -3.85 0.77
N ALA A 24 2.93 -4.35 -0.44
CA ALA A 24 3.93 -4.36 -1.49
C ALA A 24 3.51 -3.51 -2.71
N VAL A 25 4.51 -2.97 -3.40
CA VAL A 25 4.32 -2.40 -4.75
C VAL A 25 3.79 -3.50 -5.68
N GLY A 26 2.79 -3.15 -6.48
CA GLY A 26 2.04 -4.07 -7.35
C GLY A 26 0.78 -4.65 -6.72
N GLU A 27 0.58 -4.51 -5.41
CA GLU A 27 -0.67 -4.90 -4.76
C GLU A 27 -1.80 -3.91 -5.07
N THR A 28 -3.03 -4.35 -4.85
CA THR A 28 -4.22 -3.49 -4.92
C THR A 28 -4.90 -3.51 -3.56
N LEU A 29 -5.10 -2.32 -3.00
CA LEU A 29 -5.81 -2.15 -1.74
C LEU A 29 -7.27 -1.84 -2.05
N ARG A 30 -8.20 -2.69 -1.58
CA ARG A 30 -9.62 -2.36 -1.64
C ARG A 30 -10.02 -1.62 -0.38
N VAL A 31 -10.29 -0.33 -0.52
CA VAL A 31 -10.71 0.52 0.59
C VAL A 31 -12.22 0.52 0.69
N PHE A 32 -12.75 0.07 1.82
CA PHE A 32 -14.17 0.18 2.11
C PHE A 32 -14.43 1.52 2.78
N TYR A 33 -15.45 2.23 2.32
CA TYR A 33 -15.82 3.52 2.90
C TYR A 33 -17.32 3.64 3.04
N SER A 34 -17.73 4.51 3.97
CA SER A 34 -19.13 4.86 4.15
C SER A 34 -19.32 6.33 4.50
N PHE A 35 -20.50 6.87 4.20
CA PHE A 35 -20.91 8.21 4.60
C PHE A 35 -22.43 8.34 4.58
N ASN A 36 -22.94 9.32 5.33
CA ASN A 36 -24.34 9.72 5.30
C ASN A 36 -24.53 10.85 4.29
N TYR A 37 -25.60 10.79 3.49
CA TYR A 37 -25.93 11.83 2.53
C TYR A 37 -27.42 12.18 2.53
N ARG A 38 -27.70 13.39 2.05
CA ARG A 38 -29.04 13.89 1.75
C ARG A 38 -28.91 14.72 0.47
N MET A 39 -29.66 14.36 -0.57
CA MET A 39 -29.54 15.02 -1.86
C MET A 39 -30.90 15.28 -2.53
N PRO A 40 -31.22 16.54 -2.89
CA PRO A 40 -32.53 16.90 -3.39
C PRO A 40 -32.83 16.32 -4.80
N ASN A 41 -31.79 16.05 -5.57
CA ASN A 41 -31.82 15.41 -6.88
C ASN A 41 -30.72 14.35 -6.94
N ALA A 42 -30.83 13.40 -7.87
CA ALA A 42 -29.72 12.51 -8.15
C ALA A 42 -28.54 13.31 -8.72
N ALA A 43 -27.32 12.97 -8.31
CA ALA A 43 -26.12 13.65 -8.78
C ALA A 43 -24.90 12.74 -8.69
N ASP A 44 -23.93 13.04 -9.54
CA ASP A 44 -22.64 12.37 -9.55
C ASP A 44 -21.70 13.01 -8.53
N VAL A 45 -21.07 12.17 -7.73
CA VAL A 45 -20.16 12.55 -6.67
C VAL A 45 -18.81 11.90 -6.91
N ARG A 46 -17.75 12.70 -6.86
CA ARG A 46 -16.37 12.21 -6.99
C ARG A 46 -15.90 11.68 -5.65
N ILE A 47 -15.20 10.55 -5.68
CA ILE A 47 -14.55 9.92 -4.53
C ILE A 47 -13.10 9.70 -4.87
N TRP A 48 -12.20 10.23 -4.05
CA TRP A 48 -10.76 10.09 -4.23
C TRP A 48 -10.20 9.32 -3.07
N ALA A 49 -9.38 8.30 -3.33
CA ALA A 49 -8.66 7.59 -2.29
C ALA A 49 -7.18 7.52 -2.65
N SER A 50 -6.31 7.74 -1.68
CA SER A 50 -4.87 7.83 -1.92
C SER A 50 -4.05 7.41 -0.70
N LEU A 51 -2.90 6.79 -0.94
CA LEU A 51 -1.84 6.76 0.04
C LEU A 51 -1.20 8.14 0.10
N TYR A 52 -0.84 8.59 1.30
CA TYR A 52 -0.24 9.90 1.48
C TYR A 52 0.85 9.86 2.56
N LYS A 53 1.77 10.84 2.49
CA LYS A 53 2.73 11.12 3.57
C LYS A 53 2.88 12.62 3.74
N TYR A 54 3.25 13.08 4.93
CA TYR A 54 3.64 14.48 5.10
C TYR A 54 5.07 14.70 4.62
N THR A 55 5.30 15.76 3.85
CA THR A 55 6.64 16.20 3.45
C THR A 55 6.77 17.66 3.83
N LEU A 56 7.64 17.96 4.79
CA LEU A 56 7.82 19.32 5.34
C LEU A 56 6.48 19.95 5.81
N GLY A 57 5.61 19.14 6.43
CA GLY A 57 4.30 19.59 6.92
C GLY A 57 3.22 19.72 5.84
N ILE A 58 3.51 19.40 4.58
CA ILE A 58 2.55 19.43 3.48
C ILE A 58 2.08 17.99 3.20
N LEU A 59 0.75 17.78 3.17
CA LEU A 59 0.15 16.51 2.82
C LEU A 59 0.43 16.17 1.35
N ASN A 60 1.18 15.09 1.12
CA ASN A 60 1.62 14.64 -0.20
C ASN A 60 0.92 13.32 -0.55
N ARG A 61 -0.16 13.43 -1.34
CA ARG A 61 -0.88 12.31 -1.95
C ARG A 61 0.00 11.68 -3.02
N LYS A 62 0.10 10.35 -3.03
CA LYS A 62 0.91 9.63 -4.01
C LYS A 62 0.11 9.35 -5.26
N GLU A 63 0.47 10.03 -6.35
CA GLU A 63 -0.19 9.87 -7.65
C GLU A 63 -0.15 8.42 -8.15
N ASN A 64 0.95 7.71 -7.91
CA ASN A 64 1.11 6.29 -8.24
C ASN A 64 0.41 5.34 -7.27
N ALA A 65 -0.23 5.84 -6.21
CA ALA A 65 -1.03 5.05 -5.27
C ALA A 65 -2.32 5.81 -4.93
N GLN A 66 -3.08 6.12 -5.99
CA GLN A 66 -4.32 6.88 -5.94
C GLN A 66 -5.35 6.34 -6.93
N THR A 67 -6.62 6.33 -6.53
CA THR A 67 -7.75 6.12 -7.41
C THR A 67 -8.77 7.24 -7.26
N LYS A 68 -9.36 7.65 -8.39
CA LYS A 68 -10.45 8.63 -8.45
C LYS A 68 -11.62 7.97 -9.14
N GLN A 69 -12.76 7.93 -8.48
CA GLN A 69 -13.99 7.38 -9.04
C GLN A 69 -15.14 8.38 -8.95
N THR A 70 -16.19 8.10 -9.71
CA THR A 70 -17.45 8.85 -9.65
C THR A 70 -18.56 7.86 -9.35
N VAL A 71 -19.38 8.19 -8.36
CA VAL A 71 -20.56 7.40 -7.99
C VAL A 71 -21.80 8.27 -8.17
N THR A 72 -22.89 7.67 -8.64
CA THR A 72 -24.17 8.35 -8.71
C THR A 72 -24.92 8.12 -7.40
N LEU A 73 -25.20 9.19 -6.68
CA LEU A 73 -26.08 9.15 -5.51
C LEU A 73 -27.50 9.49 -5.95
N GLU A 74 -28.46 8.70 -5.50
CA GLU A 74 -29.87 8.91 -5.81
C GLU A 74 -30.43 10.11 -5.05
N LYS A 75 -31.61 10.57 -5.46
CA LYS A 75 -32.37 11.53 -4.66
C LYS A 75 -32.68 10.93 -3.28
N ALA A 76 -32.31 11.64 -2.22
CA ALA A 76 -32.59 11.29 -0.84
C ALA A 76 -33.03 12.55 -0.08
N LEU A 77 -34.32 12.65 0.25
CA LEU A 77 -34.87 13.79 0.98
C LEU A 77 -34.66 13.69 2.50
N ASP A 78 -34.33 12.50 2.98
CA ASP A 78 -33.89 12.19 4.33
C ASP A 78 -32.45 11.68 4.31
N TRP A 79 -31.80 11.62 5.47
CA TRP A 79 -30.46 11.05 5.59
C TRP A 79 -30.47 9.57 5.19
N LYS A 80 -29.54 9.21 4.30
CA LYS A 80 -29.35 7.85 3.78
C LYS A 80 -27.88 7.49 3.91
N ASP A 81 -27.63 6.27 4.39
CA ASP A 81 -26.28 5.71 4.38
C ASP A 81 -25.87 5.30 2.96
N TYR A 82 -24.62 5.59 2.62
CA TYR A 82 -23.94 5.06 1.45
C TYR A 82 -22.71 4.28 1.92
N SER A 83 -22.53 3.09 1.37
CA SER A 83 -21.32 2.29 1.53
C SER A 83 -20.82 1.88 0.16
N GLY A 84 -19.50 1.96 -0.03
CA GLY A 84 -18.85 1.61 -1.29
C GLY A 84 -17.44 1.09 -1.07
N GLU A 85 -16.83 0.69 -2.18
CA GLU A 85 -15.44 0.27 -2.24
C GLU A 85 -14.70 1.07 -3.32
N ILE A 86 -13.40 1.21 -3.15
CA ILE A 86 -12.50 1.81 -4.14
C ILE A 86 -11.17 1.06 -4.10
N ASP A 87 -10.75 0.56 -5.26
CA ASP A 87 -9.50 -0.18 -5.42
C ASP A 87 -8.36 0.80 -5.73
N ILE A 88 -7.31 0.81 -4.90
CA ILE A 88 -6.10 1.61 -5.09
C ILE A 88 -4.97 0.67 -5.53
N PRO A 89 -4.50 0.75 -6.79
CA PRO A 89 -3.27 0.07 -7.18
C PRO A 89 -2.08 0.77 -6.53
N VAL A 90 -1.23 0.01 -5.85
CA VAL A 90 0.02 0.49 -5.27
C VAL A 90 1.09 0.44 -6.35
N GLY A 91 1.27 1.53 -7.07
CA GLY A 91 2.31 1.68 -8.08
C GLY A 91 3.68 1.95 -7.47
N ASP A 92 4.61 2.42 -8.31
CA ASP A 92 5.98 2.71 -7.90
C ASP A 92 6.03 3.95 -6.98
N ILE A 93 6.18 3.70 -5.68
CA ILE A 93 6.27 4.71 -4.62
C ILE A 93 7.43 4.35 -3.68
N ASP A 94 8.04 5.37 -3.06
CA ASP A 94 9.16 5.14 -2.14
C ASP A 94 8.75 4.21 -1.00
N PRO A 95 9.66 3.34 -0.53
CA PRO A 95 9.46 2.60 0.71
C PRO A 95 9.22 3.55 1.89
N GLY A 96 8.39 3.12 2.84
CA GLY A 96 8.12 3.89 4.05
C GLY A 96 6.71 3.72 4.59
N ILE A 97 6.41 4.51 5.61
CA ILE A 97 5.11 4.55 6.26
C ILE A 97 4.22 5.60 5.59
N TYR A 98 2.98 5.22 5.34
CA TYR A 98 1.97 6.02 4.68
C TYR A 98 0.68 6.03 5.50
N GLY A 99 -0.02 7.16 5.46
CA GLY A 99 -1.43 7.21 5.80
C GLY A 99 -2.30 6.86 4.59
N LEU A 100 -3.56 6.56 4.87
CA LEU A 100 -4.61 6.38 3.87
C LEU A 100 -5.63 7.51 4.02
N ILE A 101 -6.00 8.15 2.92
CA ILE A 101 -7.04 9.19 2.91
C ILE A 101 -8.11 8.84 1.87
N CYS A 102 -9.38 9.11 2.21
CA CYS A 102 -10.51 9.01 1.29
C CYS A 102 -11.38 10.26 1.40
N GLU A 103 -11.76 10.82 0.24
CA GLU A 103 -12.23 12.20 0.14
C GLU A 103 -13.41 12.32 -0.83
N LEU A 104 -14.30 13.26 -0.50
CA LEU A 104 -15.37 13.78 -1.34
C LEU A 104 -15.02 15.24 -1.69
N PRO A 105 -14.16 15.49 -2.70
CA PRO A 105 -13.57 16.81 -2.96
C PRO A 105 -14.60 17.90 -3.31
N GLY A 106 -15.82 17.53 -3.70
CA GLY A 106 -16.92 18.48 -3.95
C GLY A 106 -17.65 18.94 -2.68
N TYR A 107 -17.34 18.35 -1.52
CA TYR A 107 -18.13 18.48 -0.30
C TYR A 107 -17.31 18.78 0.96
N ASP A 108 -15.99 18.96 0.84
CA ASP A 108 -15.08 19.20 1.99
C ASP A 108 -15.23 18.14 3.09
N VAL A 109 -15.46 16.90 2.68
CA VAL A 109 -15.57 15.74 3.56
C VAL A 109 -14.46 14.77 3.22
N GLU A 110 -13.66 14.43 4.21
CA GLU A 110 -12.62 13.41 4.12
C GLU A 110 -12.60 12.56 5.39
N ASP A 111 -11.88 11.46 5.31
CA ASP A 111 -11.45 10.66 6.44
C ASP A 111 -10.03 10.18 6.14
N SER A 112 -9.18 10.15 7.16
CA SER A 112 -7.81 9.68 7.04
C SER A 112 -7.42 8.83 8.24
N ILE A 113 -6.56 7.85 7.98
CA ILE A 113 -5.89 7.09 9.02
C ILE A 113 -4.39 7.25 8.79
N ASP A 114 -3.73 7.84 9.77
CA ASP A 114 -2.33 8.22 9.67
C ASP A 114 -1.45 7.00 9.98
N ASP A 115 -0.29 6.91 9.32
CA ASP A 115 0.72 5.89 9.59
C ASP A 115 0.20 4.44 9.67
N CYS A 116 -0.76 4.08 8.81
CA CYS A 116 -1.47 2.80 8.86
C CYS A 116 -1.03 1.78 7.79
N LEU A 117 -0.13 2.15 6.88
CA LEU A 117 0.40 1.28 5.82
C LEU A 117 1.93 1.39 5.77
N GLU A 118 2.62 0.26 5.66
CA GLU A 118 4.07 0.21 5.45
C GLU A 118 4.37 -0.41 4.08
N VAL A 119 4.95 0.39 3.19
CA VAL A 119 5.45 -0.07 1.90
C VAL A 119 6.88 -0.55 2.10
N ALA A 120 7.08 -1.87 2.03
CA ALA A 120 8.40 -2.47 2.20
C ALA A 120 9.35 -2.06 1.06
N ALA A 121 10.63 -1.90 1.37
CA ALA A 121 11.65 -1.75 0.35
C ALA A 121 11.78 -3.04 -0.46
N ALA A 122 11.82 -2.93 -1.79
CA ALA A 122 12.30 -4.03 -2.61
C ALA A 122 13.72 -4.39 -2.15
N PRO A 123 14.04 -5.67 -1.87
CA PRO A 123 15.40 -6.06 -1.51
C PRO A 123 16.39 -5.55 -2.56
N GLY A 124 17.44 -4.85 -2.14
CA GLY A 124 18.42 -4.33 -3.08
C GLY A 124 19.19 -5.48 -3.76
N ILE A 125 19.71 -5.25 -4.97
CA ILE A 125 20.63 -6.20 -5.62
C ILE A 125 21.81 -6.56 -4.69
N MET A 126 22.26 -5.61 -3.85
CA MET A 126 23.30 -5.86 -2.85
C MET A 126 22.88 -6.84 -1.74
N ASP A 127 21.61 -6.84 -1.33
CA ASP A 127 21.09 -7.81 -0.36
C ASP A 127 21.02 -9.23 -0.95
N MET A 128 20.96 -9.35 -2.27
CA MET A 128 21.01 -10.62 -3.01
C MET A 128 22.43 -11.09 -3.34
N ILE A 129 23.44 -10.20 -3.33
CA ILE A 129 24.85 -10.55 -3.62
C ILE A 129 25.51 -11.27 -2.43
N GLY A 130 25.08 -10.97 -1.20
CA GLY A 130 25.63 -11.60 0.02
C GLY A 130 25.61 -13.14 -0.03
N PRO A 131 24.46 -13.78 -0.32
CA PRO A 131 24.39 -15.24 -0.46
C PRO A 131 25.23 -15.81 -1.61
N LEU A 132 25.33 -15.09 -2.73
CA LEU A 132 26.09 -15.53 -3.92
C LEU A 132 27.61 -15.48 -3.69
N LEU A 133 28.13 -14.50 -2.95
CA LEU A 133 29.54 -14.43 -2.60
C LEU A 133 29.98 -15.59 -1.70
N VAL A 134 29.11 -16.03 -0.78
CA VAL A 134 29.37 -17.18 0.09
C VAL A 134 29.48 -18.47 -0.73
N ILE A 135 28.60 -18.66 -1.73
CA ILE A 135 28.66 -19.81 -2.65
C ILE A 135 29.94 -19.78 -3.49
N GLY A 136 30.32 -18.61 -4.01
CA GLY A 136 31.57 -18.43 -4.75
C GLY A 136 32.81 -18.76 -3.92
N LEU A 137 32.85 -18.31 -2.65
CA LEU A 137 33.96 -18.61 -1.74
C LEU A 137 34.04 -20.09 -1.38
N MET A 138 32.91 -20.76 -1.11
CA MET A 138 32.91 -22.21 -0.87
C MET A 138 33.39 -23.00 -2.09
N ALA A 139 33.00 -22.62 -3.31
CA ALA A 139 33.47 -23.26 -4.54
C ALA A 139 34.99 -23.12 -4.75
N VAL A 140 35.57 -21.96 -4.41
CA VAL A 140 37.02 -21.72 -4.47
C VAL A 140 37.76 -22.49 -3.37
N MET A 141 37.20 -22.58 -2.16
CA MET A 141 37.82 -23.37 -1.09
C MET A 141 37.83 -24.87 -1.40
N VAL A 142 36.76 -25.40 -2.02
CA VAL A 142 36.72 -26.81 -2.45
C VAL A 142 37.73 -27.10 -3.56
N SER A 143 37.92 -26.20 -4.53
CA SER A 143 38.90 -26.39 -5.61
C SER A 143 40.37 -26.26 -5.14
N MET A 144 40.63 -25.52 -4.05
CA MET A 144 41.96 -25.46 -3.43
C MET A 144 42.24 -26.62 -2.46
N MET A 145 41.24 -27.37 -2.01
CA MET A 145 41.45 -28.59 -1.22
C MET A 145 41.69 -29.84 -2.08
N THR A 146 41.26 -29.83 -3.35
CA THR A 146 41.46 -30.96 -4.27
C THR A 146 42.93 -31.29 -4.64
N PRO A 147 43.88 -30.35 -4.82
CA PRO A 147 45.24 -30.72 -5.22
C PRO A 147 46.13 -31.19 -4.06
N MET A 148 45.67 -31.14 -2.80
CA MET A 148 46.49 -31.55 -1.63
C MET A 148 46.29 -33.01 -1.21
N MET A 149 45.47 -33.79 -1.92
CA MET A 149 45.23 -35.21 -1.62
C MET A 149 45.97 -36.19 -2.55
N GLU A 150 46.69 -35.73 -3.58
CA GLU A 150 47.41 -36.63 -4.51
C GLU A 150 48.91 -36.84 -4.19
N GLU A 151 49.51 -36.13 -3.23
CA GLU A 151 50.91 -36.37 -2.82
C GLU A 151 50.98 -36.91 -1.39
N GLY A 152 50.62 -38.17 -1.18
CA GLY A 152 50.69 -38.75 0.16
C GLY A 152 50.30 -40.20 0.36
N VAL A 153 50.46 -41.09 -0.63
CA VAL A 153 50.50 -42.55 -0.38
C VAL A 153 51.51 -43.19 -1.34
N SER A 154 52.70 -43.49 -0.81
CA SER A 154 53.62 -44.49 -1.36
C SER A 154 53.13 -45.90 -1.04
#